data_AF-A0A944JL84-F1
#
_entry.id   AF-A0A944JL84-F1
#
_cell.length_a   1.000
_cell.length_b   1.000
_cell.length_c   1.000
_cell.angle_alpha   90.00
_cell.angle_beta   90.00
_cell.angle_gamma   90.00
#
_symmetry.space_group_name_H-M   'P 1'
#
loop_
_entity.id
_entity.type
_entity.pdbx_description
1 polymer ?
#
loop_
_entity_poly.entity_id
_entity_poly.type
_entity_poly.pdbx_seq_one_letter_code
_entity_poly.pdbx_strand_id
1 'polypeptide(L)'
;MVLALAPAASAAPEVPADKPLVLSSWTAVSGGSYEAWAAARANREAWMSYGFDWSTDYCTTSPDNPFGFPFRLSCARHDFGYRNYKATGGFRAVKPRLDGMFHTDLRRVCARYSGARKASCESTAWTYYQAVKAFE
;
A
#
# COMPACT_ATOMS: atom_id res chain seq x y z
N MET A 1 -0.48 5.46 -58.89
CA MET A 1 -1.26 4.93 -57.75
C MET A 1 -0.27 4.55 -56.66
N VAL A 2 -0.12 5.38 -55.63
CA VAL A 2 0.83 5.14 -54.53
C VAL A 2 0.03 4.52 -53.39
N LEU A 3 0.25 3.23 -53.09
CA LEU A 3 -0.28 2.61 -51.88
C LEU A 3 0.50 3.13 -50.68
N ALA A 4 -0.15 3.91 -49.83
CA ALA A 4 0.38 4.25 -48.51
C ALA A 4 0.10 3.10 -47.54
N LEU A 5 1.16 2.50 -46.99
CA LEU A 5 1.06 1.55 -45.88
C LEU A 5 0.71 2.32 -44.60
N ALA A 6 -0.43 1.99 -43.99
CA ALA A 6 -0.79 2.51 -42.67
C ALA A 6 0.13 1.90 -41.59
N PRO A 7 0.57 2.67 -40.59
CA PRO A 7 1.37 2.14 -39.50
C PRO A 7 0.54 1.17 -38.65
N ALA A 8 1.12 0.04 -38.28
CA ALA A 8 0.50 -0.91 -37.38
C ALA A 8 0.25 -0.24 -36.02
N ALA A 9 -1.00 -0.18 -35.58
CA ALA A 9 -1.34 0.24 -34.24
C ALA A 9 -0.72 -0.76 -33.25
N SER A 10 0.24 -0.30 -32.43
CA SER A 10 0.75 -1.12 -31.34
C SER A 10 -0.37 -1.30 -30.31
N ALA A 11 -0.76 -2.56 -30.06
CA ALA A 11 -1.65 -2.88 -28.96
C ALA A 11 -1.02 -2.39 -27.65
N ALA A 12 -1.81 -1.74 -26.80
CA ALA A 12 -1.36 -1.40 -25.46
C ALA A 12 -0.93 -2.69 -24.73
N PRO A 13 0.15 -2.67 -23.93
CA PRO A 13 0.52 -3.81 -23.12
C PRO A 13 -0.66 -4.21 -22.25
N GLU A 14 -1.10 -5.47 -22.39
CA GLU A 14 -2.22 -6.00 -21.63
C GLU A 14 -1.81 -6.13 -20.16
N VAL A 15 -2.66 -5.65 -19.27
CA VAL A 15 -2.46 -5.79 -17.83
C VAL A 15 -2.55 -7.28 -17.48
N PRO A 16 -1.56 -7.85 -16.77
CA PRO A 16 -1.58 -9.25 -16.37
C PRO A 16 -2.89 -9.65 -15.66
N ALA A 17 -3.47 -10.78 -16.07
CA ALA A 17 -4.76 -11.27 -15.56
C ALA A 17 -4.72 -11.60 -14.06
N ASP A 18 -3.53 -11.88 -13.51
CA ASP A 18 -3.30 -12.17 -12.09
C ASP A 18 -3.14 -10.91 -11.23
N LYS A 19 -3.24 -9.69 -11.79
CA LYS A 19 -3.16 -8.42 -11.04
C LYS A 19 -4.02 -8.41 -9.75
N PRO A 20 -5.28 -8.87 -9.74
CA PRO A 20 -6.07 -8.91 -8.51
C PRO A 20 -5.51 -9.85 -7.44
N LEU A 21 -4.91 -10.98 -7.84
CA LEU A 21 -4.26 -11.93 -6.93
C LEU A 21 -2.99 -11.32 -6.33
N VAL A 22 -2.15 -10.69 -7.16
CA VAL A 22 -0.95 -9.98 -6.70
C VAL A 22 -1.33 -8.87 -5.71
N LEU A 23 -2.30 -8.03 -6.05
CA LEU A 23 -2.80 -6.98 -5.17
C LEU A 23 -3.29 -7.54 -3.82
N SER A 24 -4.08 -8.61 -3.86
CA SER A 24 -4.58 -9.25 -2.64
C SER A 24 -3.45 -9.82 -1.78
N SER A 25 -2.43 -10.43 -2.41
CA SER A 25 -1.28 -11.03 -1.73
C SER A 25 -0.43 -9.98 -1.00
N TRP A 26 -0.26 -8.80 -1.58
CA TRP A 26 0.51 -7.68 -1.00
C TRP A 26 -0.27 -6.86 0.03
N THR A 27 -1.59 -7.08 0.12
CA THR A 27 -2.49 -6.37 1.04
C THR A 27 -3.09 -7.25 2.13
N ALA A 28 -2.47 -8.40 2.38
CA ALA A 28 -2.86 -9.30 3.46
C ALA A 28 -2.28 -8.87 4.81
N VAL A 29 -2.95 -9.27 5.88
CA VAL A 29 -2.58 -8.96 7.28
C VAL A 29 -1.55 -9.98 7.79
N SER A 30 -0.40 -10.08 7.13
CA SER A 30 0.66 -11.04 7.49
C SER A 30 2.06 -10.44 7.29
N GLY A 31 3.06 -11.00 7.98
CA GLY A 31 4.46 -10.59 7.84
C GLY A 31 4.98 -10.80 6.43
N GLY A 32 4.74 -12.00 5.87
CA GLY A 32 5.15 -12.32 4.51
C GLY A 32 4.52 -11.40 3.45
N SER A 33 3.28 -10.95 3.64
CA SER A 33 2.63 -9.98 2.74
C SER A 33 3.35 -8.64 2.71
N TYR A 34 3.75 -8.14 3.88
CA TYR A 34 4.51 -6.89 3.99
C TYR A 34 5.88 -7.00 3.35
N GLU A 35 6.62 -8.08 3.62
CA GLU A 35 7.95 -8.29 3.03
C GLU A 35 7.87 -8.41 1.50
N ALA A 36 6.87 -9.15 0.97
CA ALA A 36 6.64 -9.27 -0.46
C ALA A 36 6.32 -7.92 -1.11
N TRP A 37 5.44 -7.13 -0.50
CA TRP A 37 5.12 -5.78 -0.98
C TRP A 37 6.33 -4.84 -0.89
N ALA A 38 7.10 -4.89 0.19
CA ALA A 38 8.29 -4.06 0.38
C ALA A 38 9.37 -4.37 -0.67
N ALA A 39 9.59 -5.66 -0.96
CA ALA A 39 10.48 -6.10 -2.04
C ALA A 39 10.00 -5.62 -3.41
N ALA A 40 8.69 -5.74 -3.70
CA ALA A 40 8.11 -5.24 -4.94
C ALA A 40 8.22 -3.72 -5.07
N ARG A 41 8.02 -2.98 -3.98
CA ARG A 41 8.22 -1.53 -3.92
C ARG A 41 9.67 -1.12 -4.17
N ALA A 42 10.64 -1.91 -3.70
CA ALA A 42 12.05 -1.66 -3.97
C ALA A 42 12.42 -1.91 -5.44
N ASN A 43 11.63 -2.70 -6.17
CA ASN A 43 11.85 -3.07 -7.56
C ASN A 43 10.62 -2.81 -8.45
N ARG A 44 10.08 -1.58 -8.43
CA ARG A 44 8.83 -1.24 -9.15
C ARG A 44 8.90 -1.45 -10.65
N GLU A 45 10.08 -1.31 -11.25
CA GLU A 45 10.28 -1.48 -12.69
C GLU A 45 9.87 -2.89 -13.15
N ALA A 46 10.16 -3.92 -12.35
CA ALA A 46 9.74 -5.29 -12.61
C ALA A 46 8.21 -5.49 -12.60
N TRP A 47 7.45 -4.53 -12.05
CA TRP A 47 5.99 -4.58 -11.91
C TRP A 47 5.26 -3.53 -12.76
N MET A 48 5.96 -2.85 -13.68
CA MET A 48 5.37 -1.79 -14.50
C MET A 48 4.18 -2.28 -15.35
N SER A 49 4.22 -3.50 -15.88
CA SER A 49 3.13 -4.09 -16.68
C SER A 49 1.83 -4.24 -15.89
N TYR A 50 1.90 -4.36 -14.56
CA TYR A 50 0.72 -4.44 -13.71
C TYR A 50 -0.02 -3.10 -13.61
N GLY A 51 0.62 -1.97 -13.92
CA GLY A 51 0.00 -0.65 -13.80
C GLY A 51 -0.57 -0.40 -12.40
N PHE A 52 0.17 -0.78 -11.36
CA PHE A 52 -0.18 -0.44 -9.99
C PHE A 52 0.07 1.04 -9.70
N ASP A 53 -0.83 1.66 -8.95
CA ASP A 53 -0.58 2.99 -8.39
C ASP A 53 0.39 2.86 -7.21
N TRP A 54 1.61 3.38 -7.40
CA TRP A 54 2.67 3.41 -6.39
C TRP A 54 2.83 4.78 -5.71
N SER A 55 1.96 5.74 -6.03
CA SER A 55 1.96 7.07 -5.43
C SER A 55 1.63 6.98 -3.94
N THR A 56 2.25 7.85 -3.16
CA THR A 56 2.10 7.91 -1.71
C THR A 56 2.50 9.30 -1.26
N ASP A 57 1.68 9.89 -0.41
CA ASP A 57 1.98 11.07 0.39
C ASP A 57 2.55 10.67 1.75
N TYR A 58 2.83 9.39 1.94
CA TYR A 58 3.34 8.80 3.16
C TYR A 58 2.39 9.09 4.33
N CYS A 59 2.89 9.62 5.44
CA CYS A 59 2.05 9.88 6.61
C CYS A 59 1.64 11.37 6.70
N THR A 60 1.59 12.09 5.57
CA THR A 60 1.39 13.55 5.58
C THR A 60 0.01 13.96 6.14
N THR A 61 -1.03 13.17 5.88
CA THR A 61 -2.39 13.38 6.40
C THR A 61 -2.65 12.64 7.72
N SER A 62 -1.64 11.95 8.26
CA SER A 62 -1.77 11.20 9.50
C SER A 62 -1.69 12.11 10.74
N PRO A 63 -2.22 11.67 11.89
CA PRO A 63 -2.04 12.37 13.16
C PRO A 63 -0.56 12.61 13.51
N ASP A 64 -0.30 13.53 14.45
CA ASP A 64 1.06 13.84 14.90
C ASP A 64 1.80 12.60 15.43
N ASN A 65 3.10 12.54 15.10
CA ASN A 65 4.04 11.52 15.58
C ASN A 65 5.21 12.19 16.31
N PRO A 66 4.98 12.71 17.53
CA PRO A 66 5.94 13.56 18.23
C PRO A 66 7.23 12.82 18.63
N PHE A 67 7.20 11.49 18.68
CA PHE A 67 8.34 10.65 19.02
C PHE A 67 9.12 10.14 17.79
N GLY A 68 8.69 10.50 16.58
CA GLY A 68 9.40 10.20 15.34
C GLY A 68 9.49 8.70 15.02
N PHE A 69 8.46 7.91 15.33
CA PHE A 69 8.46 6.48 14.98
C PHE A 69 8.46 6.30 13.45
N PRO A 70 9.27 5.40 12.88
CA PRO A 70 9.44 5.29 11.43
C PRO A 70 8.27 4.55 10.74
N PHE A 71 7.09 5.17 10.73
CA PHE A 71 5.85 4.64 10.15
C PHE A 71 5.70 4.85 8.64
N ARG A 72 6.66 5.54 8.02
CA ARG A 72 6.62 5.94 6.60
C ARG A 72 6.31 4.77 5.65
N LEU A 73 6.90 3.61 5.87
CA LEU A 73 6.68 2.45 5.00
C LEU A 73 5.31 1.78 5.24
N SER A 74 4.80 1.82 6.47
CA SER A 74 3.43 1.37 6.80
C SER A 74 2.38 2.24 6.10
N CYS A 75 2.56 3.58 6.13
CA CYS A 75 1.68 4.51 5.42
C CYS A 75 1.73 4.27 3.90
N ALA A 76 2.93 4.07 3.33
CA ALA A 76 3.04 3.78 1.90
C ALA A 76 2.35 2.48 1.47
N ARG A 77 2.30 1.43 2.31
CA ARG A 77 1.54 0.20 1.99
C ARG A 77 0.04 0.39 2.10
N HIS A 78 -0.39 1.19 3.07
CA HIS A 78 -1.79 1.59 3.22
C HIS A 78 -2.28 2.38 2.01
N ASP A 79 -1.54 3.41 1.59
CA ASP A 79 -1.81 4.19 0.37
C ASP A 79 -1.89 3.31 -0.87
N PHE A 80 -0.93 2.41 -1.03
CA PHE A 80 -0.89 1.46 -2.14
C PHE A 80 -2.19 0.64 -2.18
N GLY A 81 -2.61 0.06 -1.06
CA GLY A 81 -3.85 -0.68 -0.97
C GLY A 81 -5.06 0.20 -1.32
N TYR A 82 -5.15 1.37 -0.70
CA TYR A 82 -6.26 2.30 -0.88
C TYR A 82 -6.44 2.72 -2.34
N ARG A 83 -5.37 3.20 -2.98
CA ARG A 83 -5.41 3.72 -4.35
C ARG A 83 -5.76 2.62 -5.34
N ASN A 84 -5.14 1.45 -5.22
CA ASN A 84 -5.38 0.34 -6.13
C ASN A 84 -6.76 -0.32 -5.95
N TYR A 85 -7.33 -0.34 -4.73
CA TYR A 85 -8.70 -0.85 -4.52
C TYR A 85 -9.80 0.18 -4.80
N LYS A 86 -9.55 1.49 -4.64
CA LYS A 86 -10.49 2.54 -5.09
C LYS A 86 -10.71 2.48 -6.60
N ALA A 87 -9.67 2.14 -7.37
CA ALA A 87 -9.76 1.96 -8.81
C ALA A 87 -10.63 0.76 -9.26
N THR A 88 -10.96 -0.20 -8.37
CA THR A 88 -11.75 -1.39 -8.74
C THR A 88 -13.24 -1.29 -8.39
N GLY A 89 -13.67 -0.24 -7.68
CA GLY A 89 -15.04 -0.13 -7.15
C GLY A 89 -15.34 -1.03 -5.93
N GLY A 90 -14.41 -1.91 -5.54
CA GLY A 90 -14.56 -2.83 -4.40
C GLY A 90 -14.05 -2.29 -3.05
N PHE A 91 -13.61 -1.03 -3.00
CA PHE A 91 -12.90 -0.45 -1.85
C PHE A 91 -13.61 -0.61 -0.51
N ARG A 92 -14.92 -0.32 -0.45
CA ARG A 92 -15.69 -0.35 0.81
C ARG A 92 -15.64 -1.73 1.49
N ALA A 93 -15.64 -2.81 0.73
CA ALA A 93 -15.61 -4.17 1.27
C ALA A 93 -14.24 -4.54 1.83
N VAL A 94 -13.15 -4.03 1.24
CA VAL A 94 -11.78 -4.38 1.64
C VAL A 94 -11.17 -3.41 2.64
N LYS A 95 -11.72 -2.21 2.79
CA LYS A 95 -11.18 -1.16 3.65
C LYS A 95 -10.88 -1.61 5.08
N PRO A 96 -11.78 -2.31 5.81
CA PRO A 96 -11.45 -2.76 7.17
C PRO A 96 -10.21 -3.69 7.23
N ARG A 97 -9.99 -4.50 6.19
CA ARG A 97 -8.81 -5.35 6.06
C ARG A 97 -7.55 -4.52 5.80
N LEU A 98 -7.62 -3.48 4.97
CA LEU A 98 -6.50 -2.57 4.70
C LEU A 98 -6.12 -1.75 5.93
N ASP A 99 -7.10 -1.30 6.71
CA ASP A 99 -6.84 -0.58 7.98
C ASP A 99 -6.22 -1.52 9.03
N GLY A 100 -6.71 -2.77 9.13
CA GLY A 100 -6.11 -3.79 9.99
C GLY A 100 -4.69 -4.19 9.56
N MET A 101 -4.44 -4.25 8.26
CA MET A 101 -3.12 -4.44 7.66
C MET A 101 -2.17 -3.31 8.08
N PHE A 102 -2.60 -2.06 7.92
CA PHE A 102 -1.84 -0.87 8.31
C PHE A 102 -1.49 -0.87 9.80
N HIS A 103 -2.48 -1.12 10.67
CA HIS A 103 -2.24 -1.21 12.12
C HIS A 103 -1.22 -2.30 12.47
N THR A 104 -1.29 -3.45 11.79
CA THR A 104 -0.33 -4.54 11.99
C THR A 104 1.09 -4.11 11.61
N ASP A 105 1.26 -3.37 10.52
CA ASP A 105 2.58 -2.88 10.09
C ASP A 105 3.15 -1.83 11.04
N LEU A 106 2.32 -0.91 11.54
CA LEU A 106 2.71 0.04 12.58
C LEU A 106 3.20 -0.71 13.83
N ARG A 107 2.48 -1.74 14.26
CA ARG A 107 2.88 -2.57 15.41
C ARG A 107 4.18 -3.35 15.18
N ARG A 108 4.52 -3.74 13.94
CA ARG A 108 5.83 -4.34 13.63
C ARG A 108 6.97 -3.38 13.84
N VAL A 109 6.79 -2.09 13.54
CA VAL A 109 7.77 -1.06 13.88
C VAL A 109 7.91 -0.98 15.40
N CYS A 110 6.80 -1.02 16.13
CA CYS A 110 6.81 -0.94 17.60
C CYS A 110 7.47 -2.14 18.30
N ALA A 111 7.45 -3.32 17.68
CA ALA A 111 8.11 -4.51 18.22
C ALA A 111 9.64 -4.36 18.36
N ARG A 112 10.25 -3.35 17.72
CA ARG A 112 11.68 -3.03 17.83
C ARG A 112 12.04 -2.26 19.11
N TYR A 113 11.04 -1.79 19.85
CA TYR A 113 11.24 -1.03 21.08
C TYR A 113 10.84 -1.85 22.31
N SER A 114 11.25 -1.38 23.48
CA SER A 114 10.87 -1.92 24.78
C SER A 114 10.46 -0.81 25.75
N GLY A 115 9.88 -1.19 26.89
CA GLY A 115 9.51 -0.26 27.97
C GLY A 115 8.55 0.85 27.52
N ALA A 116 8.72 2.04 28.09
CA ALA A 116 7.88 3.21 27.81
C ALA A 116 7.86 3.57 26.31
N ARG A 117 8.99 3.44 25.61
CA ARG A 117 9.06 3.75 24.17
C ARG A 117 8.19 2.81 23.33
N LYS A 118 8.11 1.52 23.70
CA LYS A 118 7.19 0.58 23.07
C LYS A 118 5.73 0.99 23.30
N ALA A 119 5.37 1.30 24.55
CA ALA A 119 4.01 1.74 24.88
C ALA A 119 3.61 3.01 24.12
N SER A 120 4.50 4.01 24.03
CA SER A 120 4.28 5.21 23.23
C SER A 120 4.11 4.89 21.74
N CYS A 121 4.94 3.99 21.18
CA CYS A 121 4.81 3.57 19.79
C CYS A 121 3.47 2.89 19.53
N GLU A 122 3.07 1.95 20.38
CA GLU A 122 1.80 1.24 20.24
C GLU A 122 0.60 2.19 20.42
N SER A 123 0.72 3.21 21.28
CA SER A 123 -0.29 4.26 21.41
C SER A 123 -0.40 5.13 20.15
N THR A 124 0.72 5.54 19.55
CA THR A 124 0.71 6.32 18.29
C THR A 124 0.19 5.48 17.13
N ALA A 125 0.62 4.22 17.04
CA ALA A 125 0.09 3.23 16.08
C ALA A 125 -1.42 3.02 16.25
N TRP A 126 -1.84 3.00 17.52
CA TRP A 126 -3.17 3.21 18.05
C TRP A 126 -3.87 4.33 17.25
N THR A 127 -3.59 5.58 17.62
CA THR A 127 -4.17 6.80 17.02
C THR A 127 -4.24 6.79 15.48
N TYR A 128 -3.17 6.39 14.79
CA TYR A 128 -3.13 6.29 13.33
C TYR A 128 -4.23 5.37 12.77
N TYR A 129 -4.45 4.21 13.41
CA TYR A 129 -5.48 3.26 13.01
C TYR A 129 -6.92 3.77 13.20
N GLN A 130 -7.27 4.48 14.28
CA GLN A 130 -8.62 5.08 14.30
C GLN A 130 -8.77 6.21 13.30
N ALA A 131 -7.72 7.00 13.03
CA ALA A 131 -7.84 8.10 12.09
C ALA A 131 -8.31 7.60 10.71
N VAL A 132 -7.63 6.59 10.16
CA VAL A 132 -8.02 5.99 8.87
C VAL A 132 -9.38 5.29 8.93
N LYS A 133 -9.75 4.71 10.08
CA LYS A 133 -11.06 4.07 10.25
C LYS A 133 -12.21 5.07 10.29
N ALA A 134 -11.99 6.26 10.85
CA ALA A 134 -13.03 7.26 11.08
C ALA A 134 -13.20 8.22 9.90
N PHE A 135 -12.12 8.57 9.19
CA PHE A 135 -12.11 9.72 8.29
C PHE A 135 -11.77 9.43 6.83
N GLU A 136 -11.17 8.28 6.53
CA GLU A 136 -10.92 7.84 5.15
C GLU A 136 -11.84 6.70 4.75
#